data_AF-A0A377NCF3-F1
#
_entry.id   AF-A0A377NCF3-F1
#
_cell.length_a   1.000
_cell.length_b   1.000
_cell.length_c   1.000
_cell.angle_alpha   90.00
_cell.angle_beta   90.00
_cell.angle_gamma   90.00
#
_symmetry.space_group_name_H-M   'P 1'
#
loop_
_entity.id
_entity.type
_entity.pdbx_description
1 polymer ?
#
loop_
_entity_poly.entity_id
_entity_poly.type
_entity_poly.pdbx_seq_one_letter_code
_entity_poly.pdbx_strand_id
1 'polypeptide(L)'
;MTMQLTPEMASRFALMALDHLNREFPNKLMHAMSGPEDAKTPRQLHPIFYGSYDWHSCVHGYWLLLRLIDKYPELPQAGQIIAIVEQHLTAENVTGEMAYLQQPQHKGFERPYGWAWFLRLVQQLNAMKLHRPPVGRKPRADDPVLRASLL
;
A
#
# COMPACT_ATOMS: atom_id res chain seq x y z
N MET A 1 6.25 -32.43 -0.21
CA MET A 1 5.06 -31.87 -0.89
C MET A 1 5.20 -30.35 -0.90
N THR A 2 5.21 -29.73 -2.07
CA THR A 2 5.22 -28.26 -2.19
C THR A 2 3.77 -27.76 -2.22
N MET A 3 3.39 -26.95 -1.23
CA MET A 3 2.09 -26.30 -1.21
C MET A 3 2.10 -25.17 -2.25
N GLN A 4 1.18 -25.23 -3.22
CA GLN A 4 1.01 -24.19 -4.24
C GLN A 4 -0.14 -23.26 -3.83
N LEU A 5 0.05 -21.95 -4.06
CA LEU A 5 -1.03 -20.97 -3.90
C LEU A 5 -2.10 -21.22 -4.98
N THR A 6 -3.36 -21.34 -4.59
CA THR A 6 -4.50 -21.45 -5.53
C THR A 6 -5.28 -20.12 -5.61
N PRO A 7 -6.11 -19.90 -6.65
CA PRO A 7 -6.97 -18.72 -6.73
C PRO A 7 -7.92 -18.57 -5.53
N GLU A 8 -8.43 -19.67 -4.99
CA GLU A 8 -9.33 -19.67 -3.83
C GLU A 8 -8.59 -19.23 -2.56
N MET A 9 -7.36 -19.70 -2.37
CA MET A 9 -6.50 -19.24 -1.27
C MET A 9 -6.13 -17.77 -1.44
N ALA A 10 -5.79 -17.36 -2.67
CA ALA A 10 -5.49 -15.96 -3.00
C ALA A 10 -6.67 -15.03 -2.69
N SER A 11 -7.89 -15.43 -3.07
CA SER A 11 -9.13 -14.71 -2.75
C SER A 11 -9.32 -14.52 -1.24
N ARG A 12 -9.09 -15.58 -0.44
CA ARG A 12 -9.17 -15.49 1.02
C ARG A 12 -8.14 -14.54 1.62
N PHE A 13 -6.90 -14.56 1.13
CA PHE A 13 -5.86 -13.63 1.57
C PHE A 13 -6.16 -12.19 1.16
N ALA A 14 -6.72 -11.99 -0.04
CA ALA A 14 -7.14 -10.67 -0.49
C ALA A 14 -8.22 -10.08 0.43
N LEU A 15 -9.23 -10.86 0.79
CA LEU A 15 -10.29 -10.43 1.71
C LEU A 15 -9.74 -10.06 3.09
N MET A 16 -8.79 -10.84 3.62
CA MET A 16 -8.15 -10.53 4.90
C MET A 16 -7.42 -9.18 4.87
N ALA A 17 -6.68 -8.89 3.80
CA ALA A 17 -5.97 -7.62 3.68
C ALA A 17 -6.94 -6.43 3.46
N LEU A 18 -7.95 -6.61 2.62
CA LEU A 18 -8.96 -5.59 2.34
C LEU A 18 -9.77 -5.19 3.59
N ASP A 19 -10.00 -6.11 4.53
CA ASP A 19 -10.74 -5.86 5.77
C ASP A 19 -10.07 -4.78 6.65
N HIS A 20 -8.73 -4.69 6.62
CA HIS A 20 -8.02 -3.78 7.49
C HIS A 20 -7.51 -2.53 6.76
N LEU A 21 -7.14 -2.53 5.47
CA LEU A 21 -6.46 -1.36 4.85
C LEU A 21 -7.19 -0.01 4.93
N ASN A 22 -8.50 0.03 5.25
CA ASN A 22 -9.28 1.25 5.48
C ASN A 22 -9.62 1.55 6.96
N ARG A 23 -9.17 0.71 7.92
CA ARG A 23 -9.62 0.72 9.31
C ARG A 23 -8.62 1.41 10.25
N GLU A 24 -8.90 2.62 10.70
CA GLU A 24 -7.92 3.37 11.51
C GLU A 24 -7.67 2.79 12.92
N PHE A 25 -8.64 2.11 13.54
CA PHE A 25 -8.49 1.56 14.90
C PHE A 25 -9.00 0.12 15.04
N PRO A 26 -8.37 -0.71 15.90
CA PRO A 26 -7.21 -0.41 16.74
C PRO A 26 -5.91 -0.30 15.93
N ASN A 27 -5.00 0.57 16.36
CA ASN A 27 -3.69 0.77 15.75
C ASN A 27 -2.62 1.01 16.82
N LYS A 28 -1.46 0.39 16.63
CA LYS A 28 -0.26 0.51 17.44
C LYS A 28 0.72 1.43 16.72
N LEU A 29 0.78 2.67 17.17
CA LEU A 29 1.72 3.65 16.66
C LEU A 29 3.11 3.47 17.28
N MET A 30 4.14 3.38 16.42
CA MET A 30 5.52 3.62 16.81
C MET A 30 5.92 5.03 16.36
N HIS A 31 5.64 6.02 17.20
CA HIS A 31 5.80 7.42 16.86
C HIS A 31 6.66 8.15 17.90
N ALA A 32 7.69 8.86 17.44
CA ALA A 32 8.53 9.69 18.29
C ALA A 32 7.99 11.11 18.31
N MET A 33 7.70 11.63 19.50
CA MET A 33 7.16 12.97 19.69
C MET A 33 8.24 13.91 20.22
N SER A 34 8.38 15.07 19.59
CA SER A 34 9.25 16.16 20.08
C SER A 34 8.49 17.15 20.97
N GLY A 35 7.18 17.21 20.80
CA GLY A 35 6.28 18.10 21.55
C GLY A 35 4.83 17.59 21.54
N PRO A 36 3.94 18.24 22.31
CA PRO A 36 2.52 17.85 22.38
C PRO A 36 1.79 17.93 21.04
N GLU A 37 2.24 18.78 20.11
CA GLU A 37 1.69 18.94 18.75
C GLU A 37 1.85 17.69 17.87
N ASP A 38 2.75 16.79 18.25
CA ASP A 38 2.97 15.51 17.56
C ASP A 38 1.93 14.45 17.96
N ALA A 39 1.08 14.73 18.96
CA ALA A 39 0.00 13.83 19.38
C ALA A 39 -1.10 13.76 18.31
N LYS A 40 -0.91 12.90 17.32
CA LYS A 40 -1.77 12.77 16.13
C LYS A 40 -2.29 11.35 15.97
N THR A 41 -3.39 11.21 15.23
CA THR A 41 -3.98 9.90 14.91
C THR A 41 -3.16 9.15 13.84
N PRO A 42 -3.32 7.83 13.69
CA PRO A 42 -2.62 7.07 12.65
C PRO A 42 -2.80 7.67 11.25
N ARG A 43 -4.03 8.06 10.87
CA ARG A 43 -4.29 8.65 9.54
C ARG A 43 -3.63 10.02 9.35
N GLN A 44 -3.53 10.81 10.42
CA GLN A 44 -2.85 12.11 10.36
C GLN A 44 -1.33 11.98 10.20
N LEU A 45 -0.74 10.90 10.71
CA LEU A 45 0.70 10.62 10.60
C LEU A 45 1.05 9.88 9.29
N HIS A 46 0.20 8.95 8.88
CA HIS A 46 0.43 8.00 7.78
C HIS A 46 -0.79 7.90 6.86
N PRO A 47 -1.03 8.88 5.98
CA PRO A 47 -2.26 8.93 5.18
C PRO A 47 -2.43 7.76 4.20
N ILE A 48 -1.36 7.01 3.87
CA ILE A 48 -1.43 5.79 3.05
C ILE A 48 -1.49 4.55 3.94
N PHE A 49 -0.67 4.50 4.99
CA PHE A 49 -0.37 3.30 5.75
C PHE A 49 -1.00 3.27 7.15
N TYR A 50 -2.21 3.81 7.31
CA TYR A 50 -2.90 3.89 8.61
C TYR A 50 -3.81 2.70 8.94
N GLY A 51 -4.32 1.97 7.95
CA GLY A 51 -5.48 1.07 8.16
C GLY A 51 -5.17 -0.25 8.88
N SER A 52 -3.92 -0.65 8.94
CA SER A 52 -3.59 -1.90 9.63
C SER A 52 -3.37 -1.68 11.12
N TYR A 53 -3.13 -2.78 11.84
CA TYR A 53 -2.72 -2.71 13.23
C TYR A 53 -1.46 -1.86 13.45
N ASP A 54 -0.52 -1.83 12.50
CA ASP A 54 0.61 -0.90 12.48
C ASP A 54 1.01 -0.55 11.03
N TRP A 55 1.88 0.44 10.88
CA TRP A 55 2.37 0.92 9.59
C TRP A 55 2.97 -0.20 8.73
N HIS A 56 3.84 -1.01 9.33
CA HIS A 56 4.50 -2.14 8.67
C HIS A 56 3.49 -3.15 8.11
N SER A 57 2.50 -3.53 8.91
CA SER A 57 1.43 -4.45 8.52
C SER A 57 0.59 -3.87 7.38
N CYS A 58 0.44 -2.55 7.32
CA CYS A 58 -0.25 -1.86 6.22
C CYS A 58 0.54 -1.97 4.92
N VAL A 59 1.84 -1.65 4.96
CA VAL A 59 2.75 -1.82 3.82
C VAL A 59 2.73 -3.26 3.29
N HIS A 60 2.79 -4.25 4.18
CA HIS A 60 2.71 -5.66 3.80
C HIS A 60 1.36 -6.00 3.15
N GLY A 61 0.25 -5.47 3.68
CA GLY A 61 -1.09 -5.65 3.12
C GLY A 61 -1.18 -5.16 1.66
N TYR A 62 -0.69 -3.95 1.37
CA TYR A 62 -0.63 -3.46 -0.01
C TYR A 62 0.24 -4.34 -0.91
N TRP A 63 1.42 -4.72 -0.45
CA TRP A 63 2.31 -5.60 -1.23
C TRP A 63 1.61 -6.92 -1.55
N LEU A 64 0.94 -7.54 -0.56
CA LEU A 64 0.20 -8.77 -0.74
C LEU A 64 -0.88 -8.60 -1.79
N LEU A 65 -1.74 -7.58 -1.67
CA LEU A 65 -2.84 -7.36 -2.62
C LEU A 65 -2.34 -7.18 -4.05
N LEU A 66 -1.32 -6.34 -4.25
CA LEU A 66 -0.72 -6.11 -5.56
C LEU A 66 -0.09 -7.38 -6.12
N ARG A 67 0.60 -8.16 -5.28
CA ARG A 67 1.20 -9.44 -5.68
C ARG A 67 0.13 -10.47 -6.08
N LEU A 68 -1.03 -10.48 -5.40
CA LEU A 68 -2.12 -11.38 -5.70
C LEU A 68 -2.78 -11.05 -7.04
N ILE A 69 -3.07 -9.79 -7.34
CA ILE A 69 -3.69 -9.40 -8.62
C ILE A 69 -2.72 -9.48 -9.80
N ASP A 70 -1.41 -9.33 -9.55
CA ASP A 70 -0.36 -9.57 -10.55
C ASP A 70 -0.28 -11.06 -10.93
N LYS A 71 -0.50 -11.97 -9.96
CA LYS A 71 -0.46 -13.42 -10.19
C LYS A 71 -1.80 -14.02 -10.64
N TYR A 72 -2.90 -13.50 -10.15
CA TYR A 72 -4.27 -13.95 -10.42
C TYR A 72 -5.15 -12.74 -10.80
N PRO A 73 -5.01 -12.22 -12.03
CA PRO A 73 -5.73 -11.02 -12.46
C PRO A 73 -7.26 -11.18 -12.46
N GLU A 74 -7.75 -12.42 -12.61
CA GLU A 74 -9.18 -12.76 -12.63
C GLU A 74 -9.80 -12.90 -11.22
N LEU A 75 -9.09 -12.52 -10.15
CA LEU A 75 -9.67 -12.55 -8.80
C LEU A 75 -10.90 -11.63 -8.73
N PRO A 76 -12.01 -12.06 -8.11
CA PRO A 76 -13.20 -11.22 -7.93
C PRO A 76 -12.90 -9.88 -7.24
N GLN A 77 -11.89 -9.84 -6.37
CA GLN A 77 -11.47 -8.66 -5.61
C GLN A 77 -10.58 -7.69 -6.41
N ALA A 78 -10.15 -8.03 -7.64
CA ALA A 78 -9.20 -7.21 -8.39
C ALA A 78 -9.65 -5.74 -8.52
N GLY A 79 -10.93 -5.51 -8.85
CA GLY A 79 -11.48 -4.15 -8.92
C GLY A 79 -11.46 -3.41 -7.59
N GLN A 80 -11.77 -4.08 -6.48
CA GLN A 80 -11.73 -3.48 -5.13
C GLN A 80 -10.29 -3.14 -4.71
N ILE A 81 -9.33 -4.01 -5.07
CA ILE A 81 -7.90 -3.80 -4.80
C ILE A 81 -7.38 -2.59 -5.57
N ILE A 82 -7.75 -2.45 -6.85
CA ILE A 82 -7.37 -1.27 -7.65
C ILE A 82 -7.95 -0.01 -7.03
N ALA A 83 -9.25 -0.02 -6.69
CA ALA A 83 -9.92 1.14 -6.11
C ALA A 83 -9.27 1.62 -4.79
N ILE A 84 -8.92 0.72 -3.87
CA ILE A 84 -8.28 1.12 -2.61
C ILE A 84 -6.85 1.65 -2.84
N VAL A 85 -6.13 1.07 -3.79
CA VAL A 85 -4.78 1.54 -4.16
C VAL A 85 -4.86 2.93 -4.77
N GLU A 86 -5.78 3.18 -5.71
CA GLU A 86 -5.97 4.51 -6.32
C GLU A 86 -6.45 5.56 -5.32
N GLN A 87 -7.32 5.16 -4.37
CA GLN A 87 -7.80 6.04 -3.31
C GLN A 87 -6.67 6.48 -2.37
N HIS A 88 -5.73 5.60 -2.05
CA HIS A 88 -4.70 5.88 -1.04
C HIS A 88 -3.37 6.34 -1.63
N LEU A 89 -2.92 5.80 -2.77
CA LEU A 89 -1.63 6.13 -3.39
C LEU A 89 -1.77 7.37 -4.30
N THR A 90 -2.21 8.48 -3.72
CA THR A 90 -2.28 9.78 -4.38
C THR A 90 -1.00 10.58 -4.14
N ALA A 91 -0.71 11.56 -5.00
CA ALA A 91 0.45 12.45 -4.82
C ALA A 91 0.40 13.21 -3.47
N GLU A 92 -0.80 13.60 -3.03
CA GLU A 92 -1.02 14.26 -1.76
C GLU A 92 -0.66 13.36 -0.57
N ASN A 93 -1.17 12.11 -0.55
CA ASN A 93 -0.88 11.20 0.54
C ASN A 93 0.60 10.77 0.55
N VAL A 94 1.22 10.61 -0.62
CA VAL A 94 2.67 10.35 -0.72
C VAL A 94 3.46 11.50 -0.11
N THR A 95 3.06 12.74 -0.38
CA THR A 95 3.69 13.93 0.23
C THR A 95 3.54 13.92 1.75
N GLY A 96 2.39 13.48 2.28
CA GLY A 96 2.19 13.30 3.72
C GLY A 96 3.10 12.25 4.36
N GLU A 97 3.23 11.07 3.76
CA GLU A 97 4.17 10.03 4.24
C GLU A 97 5.63 10.53 4.20
N MET A 98 6.01 11.22 3.13
CA MET A 98 7.35 11.81 3.00
C MET A 98 7.61 12.88 4.07
N ALA A 99 6.62 13.75 4.33
CA ALA A 99 6.72 14.78 5.34
C ALA A 99 6.94 14.19 6.74
N TYR A 100 6.35 13.04 7.05
CA TYR A 100 6.63 12.31 8.30
C TYR A 100 8.07 11.78 8.32
N LEU A 101 8.47 11.04 7.28
CA LEU A 101 9.76 10.34 7.22
C LEU A 101 10.98 11.29 7.17
N GLN A 102 10.79 12.52 6.67
CA GLN A 102 11.86 13.52 6.57
C GLN A 102 12.18 14.22 7.90
N GLN A 103 11.35 14.05 8.94
CA GLN A 103 11.58 14.70 10.23
C GLN A 103 12.82 14.13 10.93
N PRO A 104 13.66 14.96 11.57
CA PRO A 104 14.90 14.52 12.20
C PRO A 104 14.74 13.39 13.22
N GLN A 105 13.66 13.40 14.00
CA GLN A 105 13.35 12.39 15.02
C GLN A 105 12.91 11.03 14.44
N HIS A 106 12.50 10.98 13.15
CA HIS A 106 12.02 9.76 12.50
C HIS A 106 13.07 9.04 11.66
N LYS A 107 14.35 9.46 11.70
CA LYS A 107 15.44 8.84 10.91
C LYS A 107 15.58 7.32 11.08
N GLY A 108 15.23 6.80 12.26
CA GLY A 108 15.27 5.38 12.60
C GLY A 108 13.94 4.63 12.41
N PHE A 109 12.87 5.31 12.01
CA PHE A 109 11.53 4.74 11.92
C PHE A 109 11.51 3.49 11.04
N GLU A 110 10.94 2.40 11.59
CA GLU A 110 10.71 1.12 10.91
C GLU A 110 11.97 0.41 10.37
N ARG A 111 13.17 0.82 10.81
CA ARG A 111 14.40 0.15 10.43
C ARG A 111 14.64 -1.10 11.30
N PRO A 112 15.08 -2.22 10.71
CA PRO A 112 15.25 -2.48 9.28
C PRO A 112 13.99 -3.06 8.61
N TYR A 113 13.08 -3.65 9.37
CA TYR A 113 12.09 -4.59 8.82
C TYR A 113 10.95 -3.93 8.04
N GLY A 114 10.41 -2.79 8.50
CA GLY A 114 9.39 -2.09 7.75
C GLY A 114 9.93 -1.51 6.44
N TRP A 115 11.18 -1.06 6.44
CA TRP A 115 11.88 -0.67 5.20
C TRP A 115 12.04 -1.83 4.22
N ALA A 116 12.36 -3.04 4.69
CA ALA A 116 12.45 -4.20 3.81
C ALA A 116 11.11 -4.48 3.10
N TRP A 117 9.98 -4.39 3.82
CA TRP A 117 8.66 -4.55 3.21
C TRP A 117 8.26 -3.39 2.32
N PHE A 118 8.61 -2.16 2.68
CA PHE A 118 8.37 -1.00 1.84
C PHE A 118 9.11 -1.11 0.50
N LEU A 119 10.38 -1.56 0.53
CA LEU A 119 11.13 -1.81 -0.70
C LEU A 119 10.52 -2.94 -1.54
N ARG A 120 9.94 -3.97 -0.91
CA ARG A 120 9.20 -5.02 -1.62
C ARG A 120 7.92 -4.49 -2.27
N LEU A 121 7.19 -3.61 -1.59
CA LEU A 121 6.02 -2.91 -2.16
C LEU A 121 6.43 -2.07 -3.38
N VAL A 122 7.46 -1.23 -3.24
CA VAL A 122 8.00 -0.41 -4.35
C VAL A 122 8.45 -1.30 -5.52
N GLN A 123 9.15 -2.40 -5.23
CA GLN A 123 9.55 -3.37 -6.26
C GLN A 123 8.35 -3.94 -7.00
N GLN A 124 7.28 -4.33 -6.29
CA GLN A 124 6.06 -4.86 -6.91
C GLN A 124 5.37 -3.82 -7.78
N LEU A 125 5.21 -2.59 -7.29
CA LEU A 125 4.63 -1.47 -8.05
C LEU A 125 5.41 -1.20 -9.34
N ASN A 126 6.74 -1.16 -9.25
CA ASN A 126 7.60 -0.96 -10.41
C ASN A 126 7.53 -2.14 -11.39
N ALA A 127 7.48 -3.39 -10.89
CA ALA A 127 7.33 -4.56 -11.73
C ALA A 127 6.03 -4.50 -12.55
N MET A 128 4.91 -4.11 -11.93
CA MET A 128 3.62 -3.96 -12.63
C MET A 128 3.61 -2.80 -13.64
N LYS A 129 4.35 -1.71 -13.38
CA LYS A 129 4.58 -0.65 -14.38
C LYS A 129 5.40 -1.16 -15.57
N LEU A 130 6.42 -1.99 -15.31
CA LEU A 130 7.27 -2.61 -16.33
C LEU A 130 6.55 -3.74 -17.10
N HIS A 131 5.57 -4.40 -16.48
CA HIS A 131 4.84 -5.57 -17.02
C HIS A 131 3.57 -5.22 -17.80
N ARG A 132 3.46 -4.07 -18.49
CA ARG A 132 2.25 -3.80 -19.29
C ARG A 132 2.36 -4.33 -20.74
N PRO A 133 1.77 -5.50 -21.09
CA PRO A 133 1.20 -5.75 -22.42
C PRO A 133 -0.35 -5.71 -22.36
N PRO A 134 -1.06 -5.66 -23.51
CA PRO A 134 -2.29 -4.89 -23.66
C PRO A 134 -3.50 -5.66 -23.13
N VAL A 135 -4.35 -5.01 -22.34
CA VAL A 135 -5.73 -5.47 -22.15
C VAL A 135 -6.65 -4.49 -22.86
N GLY A 136 -7.05 -4.87 -24.08
CA GLY A 136 -8.42 -4.76 -24.64
C GLY A 136 -9.21 -3.45 -24.55
N ARG A 137 -8.65 -2.36 -24.06
CA ARG A 137 -9.30 -1.08 -23.89
C ARG A 137 -8.51 -0.04 -24.66
N LYS A 138 -9.09 0.47 -25.74
CA LYS A 138 -8.55 1.68 -26.40
C LYS A 138 -8.38 2.75 -25.31
N PRO A 139 -7.17 3.30 -25.11
CA PRO A 139 -6.99 4.40 -24.18
C PRO A 139 -7.84 5.56 -24.67
N ARG A 140 -8.73 6.05 -23.80
CA ARG A 140 -9.40 7.33 -24.02
C ARG A 140 -8.44 8.43 -23.57
N ALA A 141 -8.54 9.61 -24.20
CA ALA A 141 -7.65 10.74 -23.94
C ALA A 141 -7.75 11.31 -22.50
N ASP A 142 -8.66 10.77 -21.69
CA ASP A 142 -9.03 11.18 -20.33
C ASP A 142 -8.72 10.11 -19.25
N ASP A 143 -7.87 9.11 -19.54
CA ASP A 143 -7.50 8.06 -18.57
C ASP A 143 -6.70 8.64 -17.37
N PRO A 144 -7.27 8.66 -16.13
CA PRO A 144 -6.63 9.30 -14.96
C PRO A 144 -5.38 8.58 -14.47
N VAL A 145 -5.16 7.33 -14.90
CA VAL A 145 -4.07 6.46 -14.43
C VAL A 145 -2.71 6.80 -15.08
N LEU A 146 -2.68 7.80 -15.98
CA LEU A 146 -1.45 8.30 -16.61
C LEU A 146 -0.71 9.41 -15.84
N ARG A 147 -1.16 9.82 -14.64
CA ARG A 147 -0.55 10.93 -13.88
C ARG A 147 0.27 10.57 -12.65
N ALA A 148 0.75 9.32 -12.54
CA ALA A 148 1.75 8.92 -11.55
C ALA A 148 3.11 8.54 -12.18
N SER A 149 3.45 9.16 -13.30
CA SER A 149 4.81 9.21 -13.84
C SER A 149 5.50 10.44 -13.27
N LEU A 150 5.95 10.38 -12.02
CA LEU A 150 6.99 11.25 -11.43
C LEU A 150 7.32 10.75 -10.01
N LEU A 151 7.92 9.56 -9.96
CA LEU A 151 9.00 9.19 -9.04
C LEU A 151 9.97 8.33 -9.85
#